data_AF-A0A7L2BKK6-F1
#
_entry.id   AF-A0A7L2BKK6-F1
#
_cell.length_a   1.000
_cell.length_b   1.000
_cell.length_c   1.000
_cell.angle_alpha   90.00
_cell.angle_beta   90.00
_cell.angle_gamma   90.00
#
_symmetry.space_group_name_H-M   'P 1'
#
loop_
_entity.id
_entity.type
_entity.pdbx_description
1 polymer ?
#
loop_
_entity_poly.entity_id
_entity_poly.type
_entity_poly.pdbx_seq_one_letter_code
_entity_poly.pdbx_strand_id
1 'polypeptide(L)'
;FPAESGGFGKRRSGRSRARLSREPRQRHTANARERDRTNSVNTAFTALRTLIPTEPADRKLSKIETLRLASSYISHLGNVLLLG
;
A
#
# COMPACT_ATOMS: atom_id res chain seq x y z
N PHE A 1 35.33 -56.58 25.44
CA PHE A 1 36.02 -55.43 24.83
C PHE A 1 35.26 -54.15 25.17
N PRO A 2 35.76 -53.28 26.07
CA PRO A 2 35.23 -51.92 26.22
C PRO A 2 36.11 -50.94 25.42
N ALA A 3 35.49 -49.94 24.80
CA ALA A 3 36.19 -48.78 24.26
C ALA A 3 35.39 -47.52 24.61
N GLU A 4 35.91 -46.76 25.57
CA GLU A 4 35.63 -45.33 25.68
C GLU A 4 36.65 -44.56 24.83
N SER A 5 36.23 -43.47 24.18
CA SER A 5 36.81 -42.13 24.32
C SER A 5 36.54 -41.19 23.14
N GLY A 6 36.34 -39.90 23.47
CA GLY A 6 36.42 -38.74 22.57
C GLY A 6 35.07 -38.31 21.99
N GLY A 7 34.57 -37.09 22.19
CA GLY A 7 35.19 -35.83 22.58
C GLY A 7 34.39 -34.71 21.89
N PHE A 8 33.89 -33.76 22.68
CA PHE A 8 32.95 -32.72 22.28
C PHE A 8 33.45 -31.80 21.15
N GLY A 9 32.80 -31.85 19.99
CA GLY A 9 32.94 -30.89 18.88
C GLY A 9 31.92 -29.76 18.96
N LYS A 10 32.36 -28.58 19.42
CA LYS A 10 31.58 -27.40 19.77
C LYS A 10 31.18 -26.55 18.54
N ARG A 11 29.86 -26.30 18.42
CA ARG A 11 29.20 -25.05 17.93
C ARG A 11 29.50 -24.55 16.50
N ARG A 12 28.61 -24.83 15.53
CA ARG A 12 28.38 -23.95 14.35
C ARG A 12 26.94 -23.88 13.80
N SER A 13 25.89 -24.32 14.50
CA SER A 13 24.51 -24.27 13.94
C SER A 13 23.71 -22.99 14.22
N GLY A 14 24.26 -22.04 15.00
CA GLY A 14 23.51 -20.85 15.46
C GLY A 14 23.32 -19.73 14.43
N ARG A 15 24.01 -19.76 13.27
CA ARG A 15 24.00 -18.61 12.33
C ARG A 15 22.90 -18.68 11.27
N SER A 16 22.30 -19.84 11.03
CA SER A 16 21.26 -20.02 10.02
C SER A 16 19.84 -19.70 10.53
N ARG A 17 19.55 -20.03 11.81
CA ARG A 17 18.22 -19.78 12.40
C ARG A 17 17.91 -18.30 12.64
N ALA A 18 18.92 -17.45 12.85
CA ALA A 18 18.74 -16.01 13.09
C ALA A 18 18.43 -15.19 11.83
N ARG A 19 18.76 -15.72 10.63
CA ARG A 19 18.46 -15.05 9.35
C ARG A 19 17.02 -15.28 8.90
N LEU A 20 16.46 -16.45 9.20
CA LEU A 20 15.07 -16.81 8.85
C LEU A 20 14.02 -16.11 9.73
N SER A 21 14.38 -15.66 10.93
CA SER A 21 13.47 -15.04 11.90
C SER A 21 13.37 -13.50 11.80
N ARG A 22 14.26 -12.84 11.06
CA ARG A 22 14.25 -11.37 10.85
C ARG A 22 13.43 -10.95 9.62
N GLU A 23 13.42 -11.79 8.59
CA GLU A 23 12.67 -11.59 7.34
C GLU A 23 11.15 -11.39 7.54
N PRO A 24 10.43 -12.18 8.36
CA PRO A 24 8.99 -12.04 8.48
C PRO A 24 8.58 -10.68 9.06
N ARG A 25 9.28 -10.21 10.11
CA ARG A 25 8.97 -8.92 10.75
C ARG A 25 9.20 -7.74 9.82
N GLN A 26 10.29 -7.75 9.05
CA GLN A 26 10.57 -6.69 8.07
C GLN A 26 9.54 -6.70 6.93
N ARG A 27 9.13 -7.88 6.43
CA ARG A 27 8.05 -8.02 5.44
C ARG A 27 6.71 -7.52 5.98
N HIS A 28 6.35 -7.86 7.22
CA HIS A 28 5.13 -7.36 7.85
C HIS A 28 5.14 -5.83 7.97
N THR A 29 6.27 -5.23 8.37
CA THR A 29 6.40 -3.76 8.44
C THR A 29 6.34 -3.10 7.06
N ALA A 30 6.91 -3.71 6.03
CA ALA A 30 6.84 -3.20 4.66
C ALA A 30 5.41 -3.29 4.11
N ASN A 31 4.71 -4.39 4.33
CA ASN A 31 3.32 -4.57 3.92
C ASN A 31 2.38 -3.59 4.64
N ALA A 32 2.62 -3.33 5.93
CA ALA A 32 1.86 -2.33 6.68
C ALA A 32 2.03 -0.94 6.08
N ARG A 33 3.28 -0.54 5.79
CA ARG A 33 3.57 0.75 5.14
C ARG A 33 2.90 0.88 3.76
N GLU A 34 2.94 -0.17 2.95
CA GLU A 34 2.31 -0.13 1.62
C GLU A 34 0.78 -0.06 1.71
N ARG A 35 0.19 -0.72 2.72
CA ARG A 35 -1.23 -0.58 3.02
C ARG A 35 -1.57 0.86 3.43
N ASP A 36 -0.76 1.49 4.28
CA ASP A 36 -0.98 2.87 4.71
C ASP A 36 -0.84 3.85 3.53
N ARG A 37 0.15 3.64 2.66
CA ARG A 37 0.31 4.39 1.41
C ARG A 37 -0.92 4.25 0.51
N THR A 38 -1.40 3.02 0.31
CA THR A 38 -2.60 2.74 -0.49
C THR A 38 -3.85 3.37 0.13
N ASN A 39 -3.98 3.32 1.46
CA ASN A 39 -5.07 3.97 2.18
C ASN A 39 -5.04 5.49 1.98
N SER A 40 -3.87 6.13 2.08
CA SER A 40 -3.72 7.56 1.80
C SER A 40 -4.20 7.93 0.39
N VAL A 41 -3.83 7.12 -0.62
CA VAL A 41 -4.28 7.33 -2.00
C VAL A 41 -5.79 7.16 -2.12
N ASN A 42 -6.36 6.12 -1.49
CA ASN A 42 -7.81 5.89 -1.53
C ASN A 42 -8.60 7.01 -0.83
N THR A 43 -8.09 7.57 0.27
CA THR A 43 -8.69 8.72 0.95
C THR A 43 -8.71 9.95 0.05
N ALA A 44 -7.58 10.27 -0.61
CA ALA A 44 -7.53 11.37 -1.58
C ALA A 44 -8.50 11.14 -2.74
N PHE A 45 -8.63 9.89 -3.19
CA PHE A 45 -9.56 9.52 -4.25
C PHE A 45 -11.02 9.71 -3.85
N THR A 46 -11.39 9.35 -2.61
CA THR A 46 -12.73 9.59 -2.07
C THR A 46 -13.03 11.08 -1.95
N ALA A 47 -12.08 11.88 -1.46
CA ALA A 47 -12.22 13.33 -1.42
C ALA A 47 -12.40 13.94 -2.82
N LEU A 48 -11.69 13.43 -3.84
CA LEU A 48 -11.88 13.87 -5.21
C LEU A 48 -13.29 13.56 -5.72
N ARG A 49 -13.84 12.38 -5.39
CA ARG A 49 -15.21 12.02 -5.80
C ARG A 49 -16.26 12.98 -5.25
N THR A 50 -16.11 13.45 -4.01
CA THR A 50 -17.09 14.37 -3.40
C THR A 50 -17.11 15.76 -4.04
N LEU A 51 -16.07 16.12 -4.79
CA LEU A 51 -15.96 17.40 -5.50
C LEU A 51 -16.50 17.34 -6.94
N ILE A 52 -16.74 16.14 -7.47
CA ILE A 52 -17.23 15.96 -8.84
C ILE A 52 -18.76 15.97 -8.82
N PRO A 53 -19.43 16.84 -9.58
CA PRO A 53 -20.87 16.84 -9.68
C PRO A 53 -21.37 15.58 -10.42
N THR A 54 -22.24 14.81 -9.77
CA THR A 54 -22.88 13.62 -10.35
C THR A 54 -24.37 13.58 -10.03
N GLU A 55 -25.13 12.92 -10.90
CA GLU A 55 -26.54 12.59 -10.66
C GLU A 55 -26.72 11.07 -10.70
N PRO A 56 -27.15 10.42 -9.60
CA PRO A 56 -27.36 10.98 -8.25
C PRO A 56 -26.04 11.36 -7.56
N ALA A 57 -26.10 12.20 -6.50
CA ALA A 57 -24.93 12.73 -5.81
C ALA A 57 -24.07 11.67 -5.10
N ASP A 58 -24.63 10.49 -4.85
CA ASP A 58 -23.97 9.32 -4.25
C ASP A 58 -23.47 8.30 -5.29
N ARG A 59 -23.49 8.65 -6.58
CA ARG A 59 -23.04 7.77 -7.65
C ARG A 59 -21.60 7.31 -7.40
N LYS A 60 -21.42 5.99 -7.30
CA LYS A 60 -20.10 5.37 -7.13
C LYS A 60 -19.31 5.43 -8.44
N LEU A 61 -18.35 6.36 -8.50
CA LEU A 61 -17.43 6.49 -9.63
C LEU A 61 -16.23 5.54 -9.51
N SER A 62 -15.91 4.83 -10.59
CA SER A 62 -14.66 4.06 -10.69
C SER A 62 -13.43 4.96 -10.73
N LYS A 63 -12.23 4.38 -10.53
CA LYS A 63 -10.99 5.18 -10.53
C LYS A 63 -10.74 5.90 -11.86
N ILE A 64 -11.06 5.26 -12.98
CA ILE A 64 -10.87 5.91 -14.28
C ILE A 64 -11.91 7.00 -14.52
N GLU A 65 -13.17 6.77 -14.15
CA GLU A 65 -14.24 7.75 -14.32
C GLU A 65 -14.00 9.00 -13.49
N THR A 66 -13.62 8.88 -12.22
CA THR A 66 -13.31 10.04 -11.36
C THR A 66 -12.20 10.88 -11.96
N LEU A 67 -11.13 10.28 -12.49
CA LEU A 67 -10.04 11.06 -13.11
C LEU A 67 -10.51 11.78 -14.38
N ARG A 68 -11.30 11.10 -15.23
CA ARG A 68 -11.85 11.70 -16.45
C ARG A 68 -12.82 12.84 -16.14
N LEU A 69 -13.74 12.62 -15.21
CA LEU A 69 -14.73 13.63 -14.80
C LEU A 69 -14.08 14.81 -14.10
N ALA A 70 -13.09 14.59 -13.23
CA ALA A 70 -12.34 15.68 -12.61
C ALA A 70 -11.66 16.57 -13.66
N SER A 71 -10.98 15.96 -14.63
CA SER A 71 -10.36 16.73 -15.73
C SER A 71 -11.38 17.51 -16.55
N SER A 72 -12.50 16.87 -16.91
CA SER A 72 -13.59 17.53 -17.64
C SER A 72 -14.19 18.69 -16.84
N TYR A 73 -14.36 18.50 -15.53
CA TYR A 73 -14.96 19.49 -14.65
C TYR A 73 -14.06 20.71 -14.45
N ILE A 74 -12.74 20.51 -14.31
CA ILE A 74 -11.77 21.61 -14.29
C ILE A 74 -11.87 22.44 -15.58
N SER A 75 -11.89 21.79 -16.75
CA SER A 75 -12.04 22.49 -18.04
C SER A 75 -13.37 23.23 -18.14
N HIS A 76 -14.46 22.62 -17.65
CA HIS A 76 -15.78 23.25 -17.62
C HIS A 76 -15.79 24.52 -16.76
N LEU A 77 -15.26 24.45 -15.53
CA LEU A 77 -15.14 25.62 -14.66
C LEU A 77 -14.27 26.72 -15.30
N GLY A 78 -13.17 26.34 -15.96
CA GLY A 78 -12.33 27.28 -16.71
C GLY A 78 -13.12 27.99 -17.82
N ASN A 79 -13.94 27.26 -18.58
CA ASN A 79 -14.79 27.86 -19.60
C ASN A 79 -15.87 28.77 -19.01
N VAL A 80 -16.48 28.40 -17.88
CA VAL A 80 -17.49 29.24 -17.20
C VAL A 80 -16.88 30.56 -16.73
N LEU A 81 -15.64 30.55 -16.25
CA LEU A 81 -14.94 31.76 -15.81
C LEU A 81 -14.40 32.64 -16.95
N LEU A 82 -14.19 32.06 -18.14
CA LEU A 82 -13.66 32.78 -19.31
C LEU A 82 -14.76 33.27 -20.26
N LEU A 83 -15.90 32.59 -20.30
CA LEU A 83 -17.04 32.91 -21.17
C LEU A 83 -18.21 33.58 -20.41
N GLY A 84 -18.19 33.54 -19.08
CA GLY A 84 -19.13 34.27 -18.20
C GLY A 84 -18.52 35.57 -17.70
#